data_AF-A0A2G5SIR6-F1
#
_entry.id   AF-A0A2G5SIR6-F1
#
_cell.length_a   1.000
_cell.length_b   1.000
_cell.length_c   1.000
_cell.angle_alpha   90.00
_cell.angle_beta   90.00
_cell.angle_gamma   90.00
#
_symmetry.space_group_name_H-M   'P 1'
#
loop_
_entity.id
_entity.type
_entity.pdbx_description
1 polymer ?
#
loop_
_entity_poly.entity_id
_entity_poly.type
_entity_poly.pdbx_seq_one_letter_code
_entity_poly.pdbx_strand_id
1 'polypeptide(L)'
;MGVFSMYSLIYAWIDAATCPIMLIYGPAFVVYMDGPFKYMSWMGNNIVCLYCGSFAAVISLLATQFYYRYVVFCRPEVMNHLNGWKLARLFLPSVILVIIYFTIVKFGMAMTVQKINFVKIPLEIFYNENSEKVQFFGPMYYGIGENGEKIWNIPDLLSAFGCFLIIVICFSTISFCATKIYLQLKSKSTHFSAKTIEMNRQLFVTLIFQCVKSA
;
A
#
# COMPACT_ATOMS: atom_id res chain seq x y z
N MET A 1 -4.88 18.83 0.81
CA MET A 1 -5.97 17.89 0.48
C MET A 1 -5.97 17.53 -1.00
N GLY A 2 -5.79 18.49 -1.91
CA GLY A 2 -5.74 18.21 -3.37
C GLY A 2 -4.73 17.15 -3.81
N VAL A 3 -3.49 17.17 -3.26
CA VAL A 3 -2.44 16.19 -3.64
C VAL A 3 -2.87 14.74 -3.38
N PHE A 4 -3.48 14.46 -2.21
CA PHE A 4 -3.99 13.13 -1.90
C PHE A 4 -5.11 12.73 -2.86
N SER A 5 -6.13 13.59 -3.04
CA SER A 5 -7.27 13.30 -3.92
C SER A 5 -6.87 13.09 -5.37
N MET A 6 -5.95 13.91 -5.90
CA MET A 6 -5.42 13.76 -7.25
C MET A 6 -4.66 12.43 -7.39
N TYR A 7 -3.83 12.10 -6.42
CA TYR A 7 -3.09 10.84 -6.45
C TYR A 7 -3.99 9.61 -6.29
N SER A 8 -5.00 9.67 -5.43
CA SER A 8 -6.00 8.60 -5.29
C SER A 8 -6.78 8.36 -6.58
N LEU A 9 -7.07 9.42 -7.35
CA LEU A 9 -7.71 9.29 -8.65
C LEU A 9 -6.78 8.61 -9.67
N ILE A 10 -5.51 8.99 -9.70
CA ILE A 10 -4.49 8.32 -10.53
C ILE A 10 -4.37 6.84 -10.14
N TYR A 11 -4.31 6.54 -8.84
CA TYR A 11 -4.28 5.16 -8.35
C TYR A 11 -5.50 4.37 -8.77
N ALA A 12 -6.71 4.94 -8.71
CA ALA A 12 -7.93 4.25 -9.16
C ALA A 12 -7.87 3.88 -10.65
N TRP A 13 -7.27 4.73 -11.48
CA TRP A 13 -7.02 4.41 -12.89
C TRP A 13 -5.98 3.32 -13.07
N ILE A 14 -4.90 3.33 -12.27
CA ILE A 14 -3.89 2.28 -12.30
C ILE A 14 -4.51 0.94 -11.88
N ASP A 15 -5.25 0.92 -10.77
CA ASP A 15 -5.95 -0.26 -10.26
C ASP A 15 -6.89 -0.85 -11.32
N ALA A 16 -7.76 0.00 -11.90
CA ALA A 16 -8.66 -0.40 -12.99
C ALA A 16 -7.93 -0.88 -14.25
N ALA A 17 -6.77 -0.31 -14.59
CA ALA A 17 -5.97 -0.75 -15.72
C ALA A 17 -5.22 -2.05 -15.43
N THR A 18 -4.86 -2.31 -14.18
CA THR A 18 -4.14 -3.52 -13.79
C THR A 18 -5.06 -4.71 -13.50
N CYS A 19 -6.29 -4.49 -13.04
CA CYS A 19 -7.18 -5.56 -12.57
C CYS A 19 -6.40 -6.60 -11.75
N PRO A 20 -5.80 -6.20 -10.61
CA PRO A 20 -4.88 -7.07 -9.88
C PRO A 20 -5.65 -8.21 -9.22
N ILE A 21 -5.19 -9.44 -9.44
CA ILE A 21 -5.78 -10.64 -8.86
C ILE A 21 -4.78 -11.24 -7.87
N MET A 22 -5.24 -11.44 -6.63
CA MET A 22 -4.46 -12.04 -5.56
C MET A 22 -4.72 -13.55 -5.52
N LEU A 23 -3.67 -14.33 -5.75
CA LEU A 23 -3.66 -15.78 -5.61
C LEU A 23 -2.86 -16.16 -4.36
N ILE A 24 -3.54 -16.80 -3.41
CA ILE A 24 -2.90 -17.40 -2.23
C ILE A 24 -2.93 -18.91 -2.42
N TYR A 25 -1.76 -19.52 -2.53
CA TYR A 25 -1.64 -20.96 -2.70
C TYR A 25 -0.43 -21.50 -1.94
N GLY A 26 -0.68 -22.30 -0.90
CA GLY A 26 0.38 -22.85 -0.04
C GLY A 26 1.30 -21.76 0.54
N PRO A 27 2.63 -21.82 0.31
CA PRO A 27 3.59 -20.80 0.74
C PRO A 27 3.67 -19.58 -0.16
N ALA A 28 2.93 -19.52 -1.27
CA ALA A 28 2.99 -18.43 -2.23
C ALA A 28 1.80 -17.47 -2.04
N PHE A 29 2.11 -16.19 -1.88
CA PHE A 29 1.18 -15.09 -2.02
C PHE A 29 1.59 -14.32 -3.27
N VAL A 30 0.79 -14.40 -4.32
CA VAL A 30 1.13 -13.84 -5.63
C VAL A 30 0.03 -12.90 -6.08
N VAL A 31 0.42 -11.75 -6.62
CA VAL A 31 -0.47 -10.81 -7.27
C VAL A 31 -0.11 -10.77 -8.74
N TYR A 32 -1.07 -11.12 -9.59
CA TYR A 32 -0.91 -11.06 -11.05
C TYR A 32 -1.87 -10.03 -11.65
N MET A 33 -1.51 -9.52 -12.82
CA MET A 33 -2.26 -8.51 -13.54
C MET A 33 -3.16 -9.16 -14.59
N ASP A 34 -4.48 -8.97 -14.51
CA ASP A 34 -5.43 -9.42 -15.54
C ASP A 34 -5.87 -8.29 -16.49
N GLY A 35 -5.17 -7.16 -16.45
CA GLY A 35 -5.40 -6.02 -17.33
C GLY A 35 -5.02 -6.26 -18.81
N PRO A 36 -5.35 -5.30 -19.70
CA PRO A 36 -5.06 -5.38 -21.14
C PRO A 36 -3.57 -5.51 -21.47
N PHE A 37 -2.68 -5.20 -20.52
CA PHE A 37 -1.22 -5.27 -20.68
C PHE A 37 -0.62 -6.60 -20.18
N LYS A 38 -1.43 -7.61 -19.81
CA LYS A 38 -0.97 -8.83 -19.11
C LYS A 38 0.10 -9.66 -19.84
N TYR A 39 0.07 -9.68 -21.17
CA TYR A 39 1.01 -10.46 -22.00
C TYR A 39 2.28 -9.70 -22.40
N MET A 40 2.40 -8.41 -22.05
CA MET A 40 3.52 -7.59 -22.46
C MET A 40 4.67 -7.69 -21.44
N SER A 41 5.48 -8.74 -21.54
CA SER A 41 6.52 -9.09 -20.55
C SER A 41 7.51 -7.96 -20.22
N TRP A 42 7.88 -7.12 -21.20
CA TRP A 42 8.81 -6.01 -20.98
C TRP A 42 8.20 -4.87 -20.12
N MET A 43 6.89 -4.63 -20.23
CA MET A 43 6.18 -3.58 -19.48
C MET A 43 5.49 -4.11 -18.23
N GLY A 44 5.04 -5.37 -18.22
CA GLY A 44 4.20 -5.92 -17.17
C GLY A 44 4.84 -5.91 -15.79
N ASN A 45 6.11 -6.29 -15.66
CA ASN A 45 6.80 -6.21 -14.35
C ASN A 45 6.86 -4.77 -13.80
N ASN A 46 7.12 -3.78 -14.66
CA ASN A 46 7.16 -2.38 -14.24
C ASN A 46 5.76 -1.86 -13.87
N ILE A 47 4.71 -2.24 -14.61
CA ILE A 47 3.33 -1.83 -14.34
C ILE A 47 2.83 -2.44 -13.01
N VAL A 48 3.15 -3.71 -12.79
CA VAL A 48 2.78 -4.44 -11.58
C VAL A 48 3.50 -3.88 -10.35
N CYS A 49 4.80 -3.59 -10.46
CA CYS A 49 5.53 -2.87 -9.41
C CYS A 49 4.98 -1.46 -9.19
N LEU A 50 4.56 -0.77 -10.26
CA LEU A 50 3.95 0.56 -10.18
C LEU A 50 2.63 0.53 -9.40
N TYR A 51 1.77 -0.45 -9.67
CA TYR A 51 0.53 -0.65 -8.88
C TYR A 51 0.83 -0.78 -7.38
N CYS A 52 1.79 -1.63 -7.02
CA CYS A 52 2.15 -1.85 -5.62
C CYS A 52 2.79 -0.60 -4.98
N GLY A 53 3.65 0.11 -5.71
CA GLY A 53 4.20 1.39 -5.27
C GLY A 53 3.13 2.47 -5.12
N SER A 54 2.14 2.49 -6.00
CA SER A 54 1.02 3.43 -5.94
C SER A 54 0.11 3.18 -4.75
N PHE A 55 -0.15 1.92 -4.41
CA PHE A 55 -0.85 1.56 -3.17
C PHE A 55 -0.12 2.11 -1.92
N ALA A 56 1.20 1.87 -1.83
CA ALA A 56 2.01 2.40 -0.73
C ALA A 56 2.02 3.95 -0.68
N ALA A 57 2.00 4.61 -1.83
CA ALA A 57 1.96 6.05 -1.93
C ALA A 57 0.61 6.64 -1.47
N VAL A 58 -0.53 6.01 -1.81
CA VAL A 58 -1.84 6.42 -1.32
C VAL A 58 -1.89 6.38 0.21
N ILE A 59 -1.46 5.27 0.81
CA ILE A 59 -1.47 5.08 2.27
C ILE A 59 -0.52 6.08 2.95
N SER A 60 0.67 6.29 2.38
CA SER A 60 1.65 7.23 2.94
C SER A 60 1.17 8.69 2.85
N LEU A 61 0.53 9.09 1.75
CA LEU A 61 -0.07 10.41 1.59
C LEU A 61 -1.27 10.63 2.53
N LEU A 62 -2.06 9.59 2.76
CA LEU A 62 -3.14 9.61 3.74
C LEU A 62 -2.58 9.84 5.16
N ALA A 63 -1.51 9.13 5.53
CA ALA A 63 -0.81 9.33 6.80
C ALA A 63 -0.29 10.77 6.95
N THR A 64 0.33 11.33 5.90
CA THR A 64 0.75 12.75 5.86
C THR A 64 -0.43 13.70 6.06
N GLN A 65 -1.58 13.41 5.45
CA GLN A 65 -2.77 14.24 5.58
C GLN A 65 -3.29 14.28 7.02
N PHE A 66 -3.37 13.12 7.69
CA PHE A 66 -3.78 13.05 9.09
C PHE A 66 -2.77 13.71 10.01
N TYR A 67 -1.48 13.52 9.75
CA TYR A 67 -0.42 14.18 10.51
C TYR A 67 -0.48 15.71 10.36
N TYR A 68 -0.68 16.22 9.14
CA TYR A 68 -0.87 17.65 8.91
C TYR A 68 -2.06 18.20 9.70
N ARG A 69 -3.22 17.53 9.65
CA ARG A 69 -4.39 17.92 10.44
C ARG A 69 -4.08 17.91 11.94
N TYR A 70 -3.37 16.90 12.42
CA TYR A 70 -2.98 16.81 13.83
C TYR A 70 -2.13 18.01 14.25
N VAL A 71 -1.13 18.42 13.45
CA VAL A 71 -0.32 19.61 13.73
C VAL A 71 -1.19 20.87 13.79
N VAL A 72 -2.08 21.06 12.82
CA VAL A 72 -2.97 22.24 12.77
C VAL A 72 -3.92 22.31 13.96
N PHE A 73 -4.57 21.21 14.35
CA PHE A 73 -5.58 21.20 15.42
C PHE A 73 -4.99 21.11 16.84
N CYS A 74 -3.93 20.31 17.01
CA CYS A 74 -3.39 19.97 18.33
C CYS A 74 -2.12 20.75 18.67
N ARG A 75 -1.38 21.27 17.69
CA ARG A 75 -0.07 21.93 17.89
C ARG A 75 0.11 23.18 16.99
N PRO A 76 -0.72 24.22 17.17
CA PRO A 76 -0.64 25.43 16.34
C PRO A 76 0.70 26.17 16.46
N GLU A 77 1.43 26.03 17.58
CA GLU A 77 2.78 26.62 17.74
C GLU A 77 3.80 26.08 16.73
N VAL A 78 3.68 24.79 16.37
CA VAL A 78 4.55 24.13 15.38
C VAL A 78 4.18 24.53 13.95
N MET A 79 2.94 25.02 13.75
CA MET A 79 2.45 25.49 12.45
C MET A 79 3.22 26.72 11.96
N ASN A 80 3.59 27.64 12.85
CA ASN A 80 4.40 28.82 12.49
C ASN A 80 5.78 28.44 11.92
N HIS A 81 6.32 27.28 12.34
CA HIS A 81 7.58 26.77 11.81
C HIS A 81 7.43 26.03 10.47
N LEU A 82 6.20 25.67 10.08
CA LEU A 82 5.86 24.87 8.89
C LEU A 82 5.23 25.69 7.74
N ASN A 83 5.35 27.02 7.76
CA ASN A 83 4.80 27.88 6.71
C ASN A 83 5.59 27.81 5.38
N GLY A 84 4.84 27.80 4.26
CA GLY A 84 5.38 27.89 2.90
C GLY A 84 6.08 26.62 2.40
N TRP A 85 7.23 26.78 1.73
CA TRP A 85 8.03 25.67 1.16
C TRP A 85 8.43 24.60 2.19
N LYS A 86 8.47 24.97 3.47
CA LYS A 86 8.75 24.06 4.58
C LYS A 86 7.68 22.97 4.74
N LEU A 87 6.48 23.15 4.18
CA LEU A 87 5.42 22.14 4.12
C LEU A 87 5.83 20.94 3.25
N ALA A 88 6.66 21.15 2.22
CA ALA A 88 7.17 20.07 1.38
C ALA A 88 8.00 19.05 2.18
N ARG A 89 8.65 19.48 3.28
CA ARG A 89 9.38 18.58 4.19
C ARG A 89 8.46 17.54 4.86
N LEU A 90 7.16 17.81 4.94
CA LEU A 90 6.18 16.85 5.49
C LEU A 90 5.96 15.64 4.57
N PHE A 91 6.18 15.82 3.27
CA PHE A 91 6.03 14.76 2.27
C PHE A 91 7.30 13.92 2.13
N LEU A 92 8.45 14.43 2.58
CA LEU A 92 9.74 13.74 2.48
C LEU A 92 9.73 12.33 3.09
N PRO A 93 9.17 12.09 4.31
CA PRO A 93 9.08 10.74 4.87
C PRO A 93 8.25 9.81 3.99
N SER A 94 7.13 10.31 3.44
CA SER A 94 6.24 9.54 2.58
C SER A 94 6.91 9.15 1.26
N VAL A 95 7.66 10.07 0.64
CA VAL A 95 8.43 9.77 -0.57
C VAL A 95 9.49 8.70 -0.29
N ILE A 96 10.19 8.79 0.84
CA ILE A 96 11.19 7.79 1.25
C ILE A 96 10.53 6.41 1.44
N LEU A 97 9.40 6.35 2.15
CA LEU A 97 8.66 5.09 2.35
C LEU A 97 8.23 4.45 1.03
N VAL A 98 7.76 5.25 0.07
CA VAL A 98 7.36 4.77 -1.26
C VAL A 98 8.56 4.22 -2.03
N ILE A 99 9.70 4.91 -2.02
CA ILE A 99 10.93 4.44 -2.68
C ILE A 99 11.43 3.12 -2.07
N ILE A 100 11.44 3.03 -0.74
CA ILE A 100 11.83 1.81 -0.02
C ILE A 100 10.87 0.67 -0.38
N TYR A 101 9.56 0.91 -0.29
CA TYR A 101 8.54 -0.10 -0.60
C TYR A 101 8.66 -0.60 -2.05
N PHE A 102 8.80 0.31 -3.01
CA PHE A 102 8.97 -0.03 -4.41
C PHE A 102 10.24 -0.86 -4.65
N THR A 103 11.35 -0.50 -3.99
CA THR A 103 12.61 -1.23 -4.11
C THR A 103 12.50 -2.64 -3.51
N ILE A 104 11.86 -2.78 -2.34
CA ILE A 104 11.61 -4.08 -1.71
C ILE A 104 10.78 -4.98 -2.63
N VAL A 105 9.70 -4.47 -3.21
CA VAL A 105 8.85 -5.26 -4.11
C VAL A 105 9.61 -5.64 -5.39
N LYS A 106 10.27 -4.66 -6.03
CA LYS A 106 10.92 -4.86 -7.32
C LYS A 106 12.07 -5.87 -7.27
N PHE A 107 12.88 -5.83 -6.21
CA PHE A 107 14.06 -6.69 -6.10
C PHE A 107 13.83 -7.89 -5.18
N GLY A 108 13.13 -7.69 -4.07
CA GLY A 108 12.94 -8.69 -3.04
C GLY A 108 11.79 -9.67 -3.31
N MET A 109 10.81 -9.29 -4.12
CA MET A 109 9.67 -10.15 -4.50
C MET A 109 9.59 -10.41 -6.00
N ALA A 110 10.73 -10.29 -6.68
CA ALA A 110 10.81 -10.49 -8.12
C ALA A 110 10.32 -11.89 -8.54
N MET A 111 9.82 -11.97 -9.77
CA MET A 111 9.41 -13.22 -10.39
C MET A 111 10.63 -14.12 -10.65
N THR A 112 10.62 -15.33 -10.10
CA THR A 112 11.66 -16.34 -10.33
C THR A 112 11.08 -17.57 -11.00
N VAL A 113 11.92 -18.35 -11.68
CA VAL A 113 11.51 -19.59 -12.38
C VAL A 113 10.82 -20.57 -11.42
N GLN A 114 11.31 -20.66 -10.17
CA GLN A 114 10.68 -21.49 -9.14
C GLN A 114 9.24 -21.06 -8.86
N LYS A 115 9.00 -19.75 -8.72
CA LYS A 115 7.65 -19.22 -8.49
C LYS A 115 6.74 -19.51 -9.68
N ILE A 116 7.21 -19.31 -10.91
CA ILE A 116 6.45 -19.56 -12.15
C ILE A 116 5.95 -21.00 -12.21
N ASN A 117 6.83 -21.95 -11.90
CA ASN A 117 6.48 -23.38 -11.88
C ASN A 117 5.50 -23.70 -10.75
N PHE A 118 5.67 -23.09 -9.58
CA PHE A 118 4.82 -23.34 -8.43
C PHE A 118 3.38 -22.86 -8.63
N VAL A 119 3.19 -21.69 -9.26
CA VAL A 119 1.85 -21.14 -9.52
C VAL A 119 1.22 -21.58 -10.83
N LYS A 120 1.90 -22.42 -11.63
CA LYS A 120 1.43 -22.88 -12.94
C LYS A 120 0.07 -23.57 -12.88
N ILE A 121 -0.03 -24.63 -12.07
CA ILE A 121 -1.25 -25.40 -11.88
C ILE A 121 -2.40 -24.55 -11.30
N PRO A 122 -2.22 -23.80 -10.20
CA PRO A 122 -3.33 -23.01 -9.66
C PRO A 122 -3.76 -21.87 -10.60
N LEU A 123 -2.86 -21.24 -11.35
CA LEU A 123 -3.27 -20.23 -12.34
C LEU A 123 -4.06 -20.85 -13.50
N GLU A 124 -3.67 -22.03 -13.96
CA GLU A 124 -4.37 -22.74 -15.03
C GLU A 124 -5.76 -23.20 -14.58
N ILE A 125 -5.89 -23.79 -13.39
CA ILE A 125 -7.16 -24.32 -12.88
C ILE A 125 -8.14 -23.21 -12.50
N PHE A 126 -7.68 -22.19 -11.76
CA PHE A 126 -8.59 -21.17 -11.21
C PHE A 126 -8.85 -20.01 -12.16
N TYR A 127 -7.90 -19.72 -13.04
CA TYR A 127 -7.95 -18.52 -13.89
C TYR A 127 -7.77 -18.83 -15.38
N ASN A 128 -7.53 -20.08 -15.78
CA ASN A 128 -7.26 -20.48 -17.16
C ASN A 128 -6.12 -19.66 -17.80
N GLU A 129 -5.12 -19.31 -17.00
CA GLU A 129 -3.98 -18.48 -17.41
C GLU A 129 -2.66 -19.23 -17.31
N ASN A 130 -1.72 -18.89 -18.21
CA ASN A 130 -0.40 -19.50 -18.26
C ASN A 130 0.61 -18.65 -17.46
N SER A 131 1.17 -19.24 -16.39
CA SER A 131 2.15 -18.60 -15.49
C SER A 131 3.43 -18.12 -16.19
N GLU A 132 3.79 -18.67 -17.34
CA GLU A 132 4.98 -18.27 -18.11
C GLU A 132 4.71 -17.02 -18.96
N LYS A 133 3.44 -16.73 -19.25
CA LYS A 133 3.04 -15.58 -20.10
C LYS A 133 2.56 -14.39 -19.28
N VAL A 134 1.96 -14.64 -18.12
CA VAL A 134 1.45 -13.58 -17.25
C VAL A 134 2.55 -13.06 -16.32
N GLN A 135 2.59 -11.74 -16.16
CA GLN A 135 3.50 -11.11 -15.21
C GLN A 135 2.85 -11.07 -13.82
N PHE A 136 3.58 -11.55 -12.83
CA PHE A 136 3.15 -11.55 -11.45
C PHE A 136 4.32 -11.26 -10.51
N PHE A 137 4.02 -10.83 -9.29
CA PHE A 137 4.99 -10.66 -8.22
C PHE A 137 4.44 -11.21 -6.92
N GLY A 138 5.33 -11.43 -5.96
CA GLY A 138 4.92 -11.77 -4.62
C GLY A 138 5.91 -12.67 -3.90
N PRO A 139 5.80 -12.74 -2.57
CA PRO A 139 6.61 -13.61 -1.77
C PRO A 139 6.16 -15.06 -1.90
N MET A 140 7.13 -15.95 -2.01
CA MET A 140 6.98 -17.38 -1.78
C MET A 140 7.81 -17.72 -0.55
N TYR A 141 7.18 -17.97 0.60
CA TYR A 141 7.86 -18.09 1.89
C TYR A 141 8.89 -19.23 1.94
N TYR A 142 8.57 -20.37 1.32
CA TYR A 142 9.49 -21.50 1.15
C TYR A 142 9.20 -22.24 -0.15
N GLY A 143 10.26 -22.73 -0.79
CA GLY A 143 10.22 -23.68 -1.91
C GLY A 143 10.27 -25.13 -1.44
N ILE A 144 9.99 -26.04 -2.36
CA ILE A 144 10.20 -27.48 -2.18
C ILE A 144 11.41 -27.86 -3.03
N GLY A 145 12.48 -28.32 -2.38
CA GLY A 145 13.69 -28.82 -3.04
C GLY A 145 13.47 -30.17 -3.71
N GLU A 146 14.46 -30.63 -4.49
CA GLU A 146 14.37 -31.88 -5.27
C GLU A 146 14.07 -33.11 -4.40
N ASN A 147 14.50 -33.10 -3.13
CA ASN A 147 14.29 -34.18 -2.16
C ASN A 147 13.01 -33.99 -1.30
N GLY A 148 12.14 -33.03 -1.63
CA GLY A 148 10.96 -32.70 -0.84
C GLY A 148 11.24 -31.83 0.39
N GLU A 149 12.48 -31.34 0.56
CA GLU A 149 12.87 -30.48 1.66
C GLU A 149 12.33 -29.05 1.51
N LYS A 150 11.98 -28.41 2.63
CA LYS A 150 11.51 -27.01 2.63
C LYS A 150 12.71 -26.07 2.62
N ILE A 151 12.90 -25.36 1.51
CA ILE A 151 13.97 -24.36 1.36
C ILE A 151 13.35 -22.98 1.63
N TRP A 152 13.74 -22.34 2.71
CA TRP A 152 13.22 -21.02 3.08
C TRP A 152 13.76 -19.92 2.17
N ASN A 153 12.86 -19.13 1.59
CA ASN A 153 13.23 -17.96 0.80
C ASN A 153 13.35 -16.75 1.72
N ILE A 154 14.47 -16.66 2.43
CA ILE A 154 14.77 -15.56 3.35
C ILE A 154 14.60 -14.17 2.69
N PRO A 155 15.02 -13.94 1.43
CA PRO A 155 14.81 -12.64 0.77
C PRO A 155 13.34 -12.27 0.63
N ASP A 156 12.50 -13.20 0.20
CA ASP A 156 11.06 -13.01 0.06
C ASP A 156 10.40 -12.75 1.42
N LEU A 157 10.80 -13.51 2.45
CA LEU A 157 10.27 -13.36 3.80
C LEU A 157 10.61 -12.00 4.40
N LEU A 158 11.88 -11.58 4.29
CA LEU A 158 12.33 -10.27 4.77
C LEU A 158 11.64 -9.13 4.02
N SER A 159 11.43 -9.31 2.71
CA SER A 159 10.72 -8.35 1.87
C SER A 159 9.25 -8.23 2.25
N ALA A 160 8.57 -9.37 2.46
CA ALA A 160 7.17 -9.40 2.91
C ALA A 160 7.01 -8.73 4.28
N PHE A 161 7.93 -9.02 5.20
CA PHE A 161 7.95 -8.39 6.50
C PHE A 161 8.21 -6.88 6.41
N GLY A 162 9.13 -6.44 5.54
CA GLY A 162 9.39 -5.02 5.29
C GLY A 162 8.16 -4.28 4.76
N CYS A 163 7.46 -4.84 3.77
CA CYS A 163 6.20 -4.28 3.26
C CYS A 163 5.12 -4.22 4.35
N PHE A 164 4.98 -5.27 5.16
CA PHE A 164 4.04 -5.31 6.28
C PHE A 164 4.33 -4.22 7.32
N LEU A 165 5.59 -4.05 7.73
CA LEU A 165 5.99 -3.02 8.69
C LEU A 165 5.67 -1.61 8.19
N ILE A 166 5.93 -1.30 6.92
CA ILE A 166 5.63 0.01 6.33
C ILE A 166 4.12 0.31 6.43
N ILE A 167 3.29 -0.68 6.08
CA ILE A 167 1.83 -0.57 6.16
C ILE A 167 1.39 -0.33 7.62
N VAL A 168 1.92 -1.12 8.56
CA VAL A 168 1.60 -0.99 9.99
C VAL A 168 2.01 0.39 10.54
N ILE A 169 3.18 0.91 10.18
CA ILE A 169 3.66 2.24 10.59
C ILE A 169 2.70 3.32 10.08
N CYS A 170 2.27 3.25 8.82
CA CYS A 170 1.35 4.22 8.24
C CYS A 170 -0.02 4.18 8.93
N PHE A 171 -0.60 2.99 9.10
CA PHE A 171 -1.89 2.83 9.79
C PHE A 171 -1.84 3.24 11.26
N SER A 172 -0.75 2.93 11.96
CA SER A 172 -0.55 3.36 13.35
C SER A 172 -0.48 4.87 13.45
N THR A 173 0.23 5.53 12.52
CA THR A 173 0.32 6.99 12.44
C THR A 173 -1.04 7.62 12.17
N ILE A 174 -1.80 7.08 11.22
CA ILE A 174 -3.18 7.52 10.91
C ILE A 174 -4.06 7.40 12.15
N SER A 175 -4.09 6.22 12.78
CA SER A 175 -4.94 5.93 13.94
C SER A 175 -4.59 6.83 15.14
N PHE A 176 -3.30 7.02 15.42
CA PHE A 176 -2.83 7.90 16.48
C PHE A 176 -3.26 9.36 16.23
N CYS A 177 -2.99 9.88 15.02
CA CYS A 177 -3.34 11.25 14.65
C CYS A 177 -4.85 11.46 14.69
N ALA A 178 -5.63 10.54 14.13
CA ALA A 178 -7.09 10.59 14.11
C ALA A 178 -7.67 10.60 15.54
N THR A 179 -7.16 9.74 16.42
CA THR A 179 -7.60 9.68 17.83
C THR A 179 -7.33 11.00 18.55
N LYS A 180 -6.13 11.57 18.39
CA LYS A 180 -5.77 12.85 19.02
C LYS A 180 -6.61 14.02 18.48
N ILE A 181 -6.84 14.06 17.17
CA ILE A 181 -7.74 15.07 16.56
C ILE A 181 -9.14 14.91 17.14
N TYR A 182 -9.68 13.70 17.22
CA TYR A 182 -11.01 13.43 17.75
C TYR A 182 -11.15 13.87 19.22
N LEU A 183 -10.17 13.53 20.07
CA LEU A 183 -10.16 13.95 21.48
C LEU A 183 -10.10 15.48 21.62
N GLN A 184 -9.28 16.15 20.81
CA GLN A 184 -9.17 17.61 20.82
C GLN A 184 -10.47 18.29 20.35
N LEU A 185 -11.14 17.74 19.34
CA LEU A 185 -12.44 18.23 18.86
C LEU A 185 -13.53 18.05 19.92
N LYS A 186 -13.55 16.91 20.62
CA LYS A 186 -14.50 16.67 21.72
C LYS A 186 -14.28 17.65 22.89
N SER A 187 -13.01 17.93 23.21
CA SER A 187 -12.63 18.87 24.27
C SER A 187 -12.97 20.33 23.93
N LYS A 188 -12.83 20.74 22.66
CA LYS A 188 -13.05 22.12 22.19
C LYS A 188 -14.35 22.33 21.40
N SER A 189 -15.38 21.52 21.67
CA SER A 189 -16.63 21.47 20.88
C SER A 189 -17.40 22.79 20.83
N THR A 190 -17.12 23.75 21.71
CA THR A 190 -17.71 25.11 21.73
C THR A 190 -17.11 26.08 20.70
N HIS A 191 -15.93 25.81 20.14
CA HIS A 191 -15.21 26.75 19.25
C HIS A 191 -15.12 26.33 17.78
N PHE A 192 -15.48 25.09 17.42
CA PHE A 192 -15.33 24.57 16.06
C PHE A 192 -16.66 24.34 15.36
N SER A 193 -16.73 24.67 14.08
CA SER A 193 -17.91 24.41 13.24
C SER A 193 -18.22 22.91 13.18
N ALA A 194 -19.48 22.56 13.44
CA ALA A 194 -20.00 21.18 13.38
C ALA A 194 -19.67 20.48 12.06
N LYS A 195 -19.56 21.24 10.95
CA LYS A 195 -19.22 20.73 9.62
C LYS A 195 -17.81 20.15 9.53
N THR A 196 -16.84 20.74 10.22
CA THR A 196 -15.44 20.27 10.26
C THR A 196 -15.30 19.01 11.11
N ILE A 197 -16.11 18.88 12.18
CA ILE A 197 -16.16 17.69 13.03
C ILE A 197 -16.76 16.52 12.25
N GLU A 198 -17.89 16.75 11.57
CA GLU A 198 -18.60 15.72 10.81
C GLU A 198 -17.75 15.18 9.66
N MET A 199 -17.06 16.05 8.91
CA MET A 199 -16.19 15.61 7.81
C MET A 199 -15.01 14.74 8.30
N ASN A 200 -14.37 15.09 9.43
CA ASN A 200 -13.30 14.26 10.01
C ASN A 200 -13.84 12.92 10.54
N ARG A 201 -15.04 12.92 11.15
CA ARG A 201 -15.71 11.71 11.65
C ARG A 201 -16.05 10.75 10.51
N GLN A 202 -16.65 11.27 9.43
CA GLN A 202 -16.99 10.47 8.26
C GLN A 202 -15.74 9.86 7.61
N LEU A 203 -14.66 10.62 7.47
CA LEU A 203 -13.40 10.11 6.92
C LEU A 203 -12.82 8.96 7.76
N PHE A 204 -12.89 9.07 9.09
CA PHE A 204 -12.45 8.03 10.01
C PHE A 204 -13.33 6.77 9.96
N VAL A 205 -14.66 6.95 9.97
CA VAL A 205 -15.61 5.83 9.86
C VAL A 205 -15.44 5.11 8.53
N THR A 206 -15.31 5.84 7.42
CA THR A 206 -15.06 5.24 6.10
C THR A 206 -13.75 4.46 6.07
N LEU A 207 -12.69 4.95 6.73
CA LEU A 207 -11.41 4.23 6.81
C LEU A 207 -11.52 2.92 7.59
N ILE A 208 -12.24 2.92 8.73
CA ILE A 208 -12.50 1.69 9.48
C ILE A 208 -13.28 0.70 8.60
N PHE A 209 -14.32 1.17 7.91
CA PHE A 209 -15.10 0.31 7.00
C PHE A 209 -14.26 -0.24 5.83
N GLN A 210 -13.36 0.56 5.27
CA GLN A 210 -12.43 0.11 4.23
C GLN A 210 -11.47 -0.96 4.75
N CYS A 211 -10.92 -0.80 5.95
CA CYS A 211 -10.08 -1.81 6.58
C CYS A 211 -10.84 -3.12 6.85
N VAL A 212 -12.10 -3.06 7.29
CA VAL A 212 -12.91 -4.27 7.56
C VAL A 212 -13.33 -4.98 6.27
N LYS A 213 -13.55 -4.26 5.17
CA LYS A 213 -13.91 -4.88 3.88
C LYS A 213 -12.73 -5.44 3.09
N SER A 214 -11.51 -4.99 3.35
CA SER A 214 -10.29 -5.47 2.67
C SER A 214 -9.56 -6.59 3.44
N ALA A 215 -10.13 -7.07 4.55
CA ALA A 215 -9.69 -8.26 5.29
C ALA A 215 -10.64 -9.42 5.01
#